data_AF-A0A3P9LAC2-F1
#
_entry.id   AF-A0A3P9LAC2-F1
#
_cell.length_a   1.000
_cell.length_b   1.000
_cell.length_c   1.000
_cell.angle_alpha   90.00
_cell.angle_beta   90.00
_cell.angle_gamma   90.00
#
_symmetry.space_group_name_H-M   'P 1'
#
loop_
_entity.id
_entity.type
_entity.pdbx_description
1 polymer ?
#
loop_
_entity_poly.entity_id
_entity_poly.type
_entity_poly.pdbx_seq_one_letter_code
_entity_poly.pdbx_strand_id
1 'polypeptide(L)'
;MLLDPQRKVYRSFGLGSSYSKVLKFDCLLKYSEYPTSNRDFPDIPPRLLEDLYQMGGDFLLDDTGKVLFSHPSKSPLDRPSVSDILKVVVEEEEEEAGGSSDTE
;
A
#
# COMPACT_ATOMS: atom_id res chain seq x y z
N MET A 1 -8.74 -15.48 -0.35
CA MET A 1 -7.69 -14.70 0.34
C MET A 1 -6.53 -15.65 0.58
N LEU A 2 -5.38 -15.44 -0.08
CA LEU A 2 -4.19 -16.25 0.16
C LEU A 2 -3.62 -15.83 1.52
N LEU A 3 -3.69 -16.71 2.52
CA LEU A 3 -3.05 -16.44 3.80
C LEU A 3 -1.56 -16.72 3.62
N ASP A 4 -0.72 -15.73 3.96
CA ASP A 4 0.74 -15.84 3.99
C ASP A 4 1.23 -15.78 5.45
N PRO A 5 1.09 -16.89 6.23
CA PRO A 5 1.46 -16.90 7.65
C PRO A 5 2.93 -16.56 7.89
N GLN A 6 3.79 -16.90 6.93
CA GLN A 6 5.24 -16.67 7.01
C GLN A 6 5.65 -15.30 6.44
N ARG A 7 4.70 -14.51 5.93
CA ARG A 7 4.93 -13.19 5.32
C ARG A 7 6.00 -13.19 4.24
N LYS A 8 6.15 -14.31 3.52
CA LYS A 8 7.16 -14.49 2.47
C LYS A 8 6.88 -13.58 1.28
N VAL A 9 5.62 -13.56 0.85
CA VAL A 9 5.14 -12.71 -0.24
C VAL A 9 5.21 -11.25 0.19
N TYR A 10 4.75 -10.96 1.41
CA TYR A 10 4.81 -9.61 1.96
C TYR A 10 6.25 -9.04 2.01
N ARG A 11 7.23 -9.84 2.42
CA ARG A 11 8.65 -9.45 2.42
C ARG A 11 9.24 -9.35 1.02
N SER A 12 8.82 -10.19 0.07
CA SER A 12 9.32 -10.09 -1.31
C SER A 12 8.84 -8.81 -2.02
N PHE A 13 7.69 -8.26 -1.61
CA PHE A 13 7.23 -6.93 -2.04
C PHE A 13 8.01 -5.76 -1.41
N GLY A 14 9.04 -6.04 -0.59
CA GLY A 14 9.83 -5.02 0.08
C GLY A 14 9.10 -4.34 1.25
N LEU A 15 7.94 -4.86 1.63
CA LEU A 15 7.19 -4.36 2.77
C LEU A 15 7.75 -5.00 4.04
N GLY A 16 8.11 -4.15 5.00
CA GLY A 16 8.60 -4.55 6.31
C GLY A 16 7.60 -4.25 7.41
N SER A 17 8.01 -4.46 8.66
CA SER A 17 7.32 -3.94 9.84
C SER A 17 8.14 -2.80 10.42
N SER A 18 7.52 -1.67 10.75
CA SER A 18 8.27 -0.53 11.31
C SER A 18 7.48 0.25 12.36
N TYR A 19 7.93 0.14 13.61
CA TYR A 19 7.36 0.86 14.75
C TYR A 19 7.44 2.37 14.59
N SER A 20 8.59 2.91 14.20
CA SER A 20 8.81 4.36 14.08
C SER A 20 8.03 5.01 12.92
N LYS A 21 7.76 4.24 11.85
CA LYS A 21 6.96 4.72 10.72
C LYS A 21 5.47 4.68 11.03
N VAL A 22 5.01 3.69 11.79
CA VAL A 22 3.60 3.53 12.17
C VAL A 22 3.22 4.45 13.34
N LEU A 23 4.02 4.47 14.40
CA LEU A 23 3.79 5.29 15.61
C LEU A 23 4.35 6.71 15.45
N LYS A 24 4.06 7.35 14.32
CA LYS A 24 4.46 8.75 14.12
C LYS A 24 3.79 9.64 15.17
N PHE A 25 4.60 10.46 15.83
CA PHE A 25 4.16 11.36 16.90
C PHE A 25 2.97 12.23 16.47
N ASP A 26 2.98 12.76 15.24
CA ASP A 26 1.89 13.56 14.69
C ASP A 26 0.57 12.79 14.59
N CYS A 27 0.61 11.48 14.32
CA CYS A 27 -0.60 10.64 14.31
C CYS A 27 -1.10 10.41 15.74
N LEU A 28 -0.20 10.14 16.68
CA LEU A 28 -0.56 9.99 18.10
C LEU A 28 -1.16 11.27 18.69
N LEU A 29 -0.63 12.44 18.30
CA LEU A 29 -1.17 13.74 18.71
C LEU A 29 -2.60 13.93 18.21
N LYS A 30 -2.90 13.61 16.94
CA LYS A 30 -4.26 13.65 16.41
C LYS A 30 -5.23 12.73 17.16
N TYR A 31 -4.78 11.56 17.59
CA TYR A 31 -5.59 10.66 18.43
C TYR A 31 -5.85 11.24 19.82
N SER A 32 -4.92 12.03 20.37
CA SER A 32 -5.14 12.73 21.65
C SER A 32 -6.21 13.83 21.60
N GLU A 33 -6.56 14.31 20.40
CA GLU A 33 -7.63 15.30 20.19
C GLU A 33 -9.04 14.68 20.20
N TYR A 34 -9.16 13.34 20.12
CA TYR A 34 -10.44 12.65 20.04
C TYR A 34 -11.25 12.77 21.35
N PRO A 35 -10.67 12.51 22.54
CA PRO A 35 -11.34 12.76 23.81
C PRO A 35 -11.77 14.21 23.97
N THR A 36 -10.92 15.16 23.57
CA THR A 36 -11.19 16.61 23.66
C THR A 36 -12.33 17.03 22.74
N SER A 37 -12.51 16.33 21.62
CA SER A 37 -13.57 16.59 20.63
C SER A 37 -14.84 15.76 20.85
N ASN A 38 -14.94 15.04 21.97
CA ASN A 38 -16.04 14.10 22.29
C ASN A 38 -16.29 13.08 21.16
N ARG A 39 -15.22 12.66 20.48
CA ARG A 39 -15.26 11.61 19.44
C ARG A 39 -14.82 10.29 20.07
N ASP A 40 -15.62 9.26 19.86
CA ASP A 40 -15.24 7.92 20.28
C ASP A 40 -14.07 7.41 19.44
N PHE A 41 -13.17 6.70 20.10
CA PHE A 41 -12.18 5.92 19.36
C PHE A 41 -12.90 4.84 18.57
N PRO A 42 -12.54 4.62 17.30
CA PRO A 42 -13.11 3.53 16.54
C PRO A 42 -12.79 2.20 17.25
N ASP A 43 -13.79 1.35 17.44
CA ASP A 43 -13.58 0.00 17.97
C ASP A 43 -12.69 -0.77 17.00
N ILE A 44 -11.43 -0.97 17.40
CA ILE A 44 -10.46 -1.70 16.59
C ILE A 44 -10.71 -3.20 16.81
N PRO A 45 -11.16 -3.94 15.78
CA PRO A 45 -11.40 -5.36 15.93
C PRO A 45 -10.10 -6.09 16.32
N PRO A 46 -10.14 -7.10 17.20
CA PRO A 46 -8.94 -7.77 17.71
C PRO A 46 -8.01 -8.32 16.63
N ARG A 47 -8.56 -8.71 15.48
CA ARG A 47 -7.79 -9.20 14.32
C ARG A 47 -6.90 -8.13 13.69
N LEU A 48 -7.23 -6.85 13.84
CA LEU A 48 -6.43 -5.73 13.36
C LEU A 48 -5.26 -5.42 14.31
N LEU A 49 -5.37 -5.82 15.59
CA LEU A 49 -4.30 -5.65 16.57
C LEU A 49 -3.11 -6.58 16.29
N GLU A 50 -3.34 -7.71 15.61
CA GLU A 50 -2.29 -8.70 15.31
C GLU A 50 -1.21 -8.17 14.36
N ASP A 51 -1.50 -7.11 13.58
CA ASP A 51 -0.55 -6.59 12.59
C ASP A 51 -0.50 -5.06 12.47
N LEU A 52 -0.64 -4.35 13.59
CA LEU A 52 -0.58 -2.89 13.63
C LEU A 52 0.69 -2.30 13.00
N TYR A 53 1.80 -3.04 13.05
CA TYR A 53 3.11 -2.56 12.61
C TYR A 53 3.42 -2.88 11.14
N GLN A 54 2.47 -3.50 10.43
CA GLN A 54 2.58 -3.77 9.02
C GLN A 54 2.62 -2.45 8.23
N MET A 55 3.64 -2.30 7.40
CA MET A 55 3.70 -1.21 6.44
C MET A 55 2.77 -1.51 5.26
N GLY A 56 1.90 -0.55 4.95
CA GLY A 56 1.14 -0.56 3.71
C GLY A 56 2.01 -0.25 2.50
N GLY A 57 1.44 -0.45 1.33
CA GLY A 57 1.97 -0.02 0.05
C GLY A 57 0.98 -0.33 -1.04
N ASP A 58 1.09 0.40 -2.15
CA ASP A 58 0.25 0.21 -3.31
C ASP A 58 1.08 -0.42 -4.43
N PHE A 59 0.55 -1.50 -5.01
CA PHE A 59 1.23 -2.27 -6.04
C PHE A 59 0.27 -2.48 -7.21
N LEU A 60 0.77 -2.23 -8.42
CA LEU A 60 0.06 -2.57 -9.65
C LEU A 60 0.68 -3.84 -10.21
N LEU A 61 -0.17 -4.81 -10.51
CA LEU A 61 0.20 -6.09 -11.09
C LEU A 61 -0.43 -6.21 -12.47
N ASP A 62 0.33 -6.76 -13.39
CA ASP A 62 -0.13 -7.21 -14.71
C ASP A 62 -0.93 -8.53 -14.59
N ASP A 63 -1.62 -8.94 -15.65
CA ASP A 63 -2.36 -10.20 -15.75
C ASP A 63 -1.46 -11.43 -15.58
N THR A 64 -0.18 -11.31 -15.95
CA THR A 64 0.87 -12.31 -15.74
C THR A 64 1.39 -12.35 -14.30
N GLY A 65 0.98 -11.41 -13.44
CA GLY A 65 1.43 -11.25 -12.07
C GLY A 65 2.77 -10.51 -11.92
N LYS A 66 3.26 -9.87 -12.99
CA LYS A 66 4.44 -9.00 -12.95
C LYS A 66 4.10 -7.69 -12.24
N VAL A 67 5.02 -7.17 -11.42
CA VAL A 67 4.85 -5.88 -10.73
C VAL A 67 5.20 -4.73 -11.67
N LEU A 68 4.20 -3.93 -12.02
CA LEU A 68 4.33 -2.77 -12.90
C LEU A 68 4.63 -1.50 -12.12
N PHE A 69 4.01 -1.38 -10.94
CA PHE A 69 4.22 -0.27 -10.03
C PHE A 69 4.38 -0.78 -8.61
N SER A 70 5.34 -0.21 -7.89
CA SER A 70 5.60 -0.51 -6.49
C SER A 70 5.77 0.79 -5.73
N HIS A 71 4.82 1.07 -4.85
CA HIS A 71 4.89 2.19 -3.92
C HIS A 71 4.79 1.69 -2.48
N PRO A 72 5.92 1.26 -1.88
CA PRO A 72 5.97 0.96 -0.46
C PRO A 72 5.74 2.25 0.35
N SER A 73 4.64 2.31 1.11
CA SER A 73 4.32 3.50 1.89
C SER A 73 5.38 3.74 2.96
N LYS A 74 5.88 4.97 3.08
CA LYS A 74 6.84 5.37 4.13
C LYS A 74 6.15 5.90 5.38
N SER A 75 4.87 6.25 5.28
CA SER A 75 4.04 6.69 6.38
C SER A 75 2.59 6.22 6.24
N PRO A 76 1.78 6.22 7.32
CA PRO A 76 0.38 5.83 7.25
C PRO A 76 -0.43 6.66 6.25
N LEU A 77 -0.03 7.91 6.02
CA LEU A 77 -0.67 8.86 5.10
C LEU A 77 0.00 8.91 3.72
N ASP A 78 1.09 8.16 3.53
CA ASP A 78 1.85 8.14 2.28
C ASP A 78 1.13 7.22 1.29
N ARG A 79 0.42 7.84 0.35
CA ARG A 79 -0.31 7.17 -0.73
C ARG A 79 0.05 7.86 -2.05
N PRO A 80 0.26 7.08 -3.13
CA PRO A 80 0.46 7.65 -4.46
C PRO A 80 -0.80 8.39 -4.88
N SER A 81 -0.63 9.42 -5.70
CA SER A 81 -1.78 10.11 -6.26
C SER A 81 -2.46 9.23 -7.33
N VAL A 82 -3.76 9.42 -7.53
CA VAL A 82 -4.50 8.71 -8.59
C VAL A 82 -3.86 8.96 -9.96
N SER A 83 -3.35 10.17 -10.19
CA SER A 83 -2.62 10.52 -11.40
C SER A 83 -1.32 9.72 -11.59
N ASP A 84 -0.61 9.38 -10.52
CA ASP A 84 0.62 8.59 -10.62
C ASP A 84 0.32 7.14 -11.00
N ILE A 85 -0.80 6.60 -10.50
CA ILE A 85 -1.27 5.26 -10.86
C ILE A 85 -1.73 5.23 -12.33
N LEU A 86 -2.53 6.21 -12.75
CA LEU A 86 -3.07 6.26 -14.11
C LEU A 86 -2.00 6.40 -15.17
N LYS A 87 -0.89 7.09 -14.89
CA LYS A 87 0.24 7.18 -15.83
C LYS A 87 0.82 5.81 -16.17
N VAL A 88 1.02 4.97 -15.16
CA VAL A 88 1.59 3.63 -15.38
C VAL A 88 0.64 2.76 -16.21
N VAL A 89 -0.67 2.89 -16.00
CA VAL A 89 -1.67 2.16 -16.80
C VAL A 89 -1.66 2.61 -18.26
N VAL A 90 -1.53 3.92 -18.52
CA VAL A 90 -1.49 4.45 -19.89
C VAL A 90 -0.19 4.07 -20.61
N GLU A 91 0.95 4.06 -19.89
CA GLU A 91 2.23 3.61 -20.44
C GLU A 91 2.20 2.12 -20.86
N GLU A 92 1.51 1.26 -20.10
CA GLU A 92 1.30 -0.15 -20.47
C GLU A 92 0.40 -0.32 -21.70
N GLU A 93 -0.70 0.44 -21.81
CA GLU A 93 -1.57 0.38 -22.99
C GLU A 93 -0.84 0.86 -24.28
N GLU A 94 0.10 1.81 -24.15
CA GLU A 94 0.93 2.27 -25.28
C GLU A 94 1.99 1.22 -25.69
N GLU A 95 2.59 0.48 -24.75
CA GLU A 95 3.50 -0.63 -25.06
C GLU A 95 2.78 -1.82 -25.72
N GLU A 96 1.56 -2.16 -25.29
CA GLU A 96 0.76 -3.22 -25.95
C GLU A 96 0.30 -2.81 -27.36
N ALA A 97 -0.06 -1.53 -27.57
CA ALA A 97 -0.48 -1.04 -28.87
C ALA A 97 0.67 -0.95 -29.90
N GLY A 98 1.93 -0.81 -29.42
CA GLY A 98 3.14 -0.79 -30.26
C GLY A 98 3.64 -2.16 -30.72
N GLY A 99 3.09 -3.26 -30.19
CA GLY A 99 3.58 -4.62 -30.43
C GLY A 99 3.03 -5.34 -31.67
N SER A 100 2.20 -4.71 -32.51
CA SER A 100 1.46 -5.39 -33.60
C SER A 100 1.83 -5.00 -35.03
N SER A 101 3.00 -4.40 -35.26
CA SER A 101 3.51 -4.22 -36.63
C SER A 101 4.92 -4.78 -36.76
N ASP A 102 5.02 -6.08 -37.07
CA ASP A 102 5.98 -6.62 -38.03
C ASP A 102 5.85 -8.15 -38.07
N THR A 103 5.16 -8.66 -39.07
CA THR A 103 5.42 -10.01 -39.61
C THR A 103 5.14 -9.97 -41.11
N GLU A 104 6.24 -9.81 -41.83
CA GLU A 104 6.59 -10.13 -43.23
C GLU A 104 5.48 -10.25 -44.29
#